data_AF-A0A655JQE1-F1
#
_entry.id   AF-A0A655JQE1-F1
#
_cell.length_a   1.000
_cell.length_b   1.000
_cell.length_c   1.000
_cell.angle_alpha   90.00
_cell.angle_beta   90.00
_cell.angle_gamma   90.00
#
_symmetry.space_group_name_H-M   'P 1'
#
loop_
_entity.id
_entity.type
_entity.pdbx_description
1 polymer ?
#
loop_
_entity_poly.entity_id
_entity_poly.type
_entity_poly.pdbx_seq_one_letter_code
_entity_poly.pdbx_strand_id
1 'polypeptide(L)'
;MVDLLTQPGGLLDRLTAEGGAMQRALQPGGLADQLLAEDGLIERVLSEDGLADRLLAEGGLIDKITAKDGPLEQLADVADTLARLTPGMEALEPAIATLQDAVIALTMVVNPLSSIAERIPLPGRRPARRSSSRSVRSQRVVDSE
;
A
#
# COMPACT_ATOMS: atom_id res chain seq x y z
N MET A 1 23.61 12.13 -13.23
CA MET A 1 23.79 10.71 -12.88
C MET A 1 25.08 10.13 -13.47
N VAL A 2 25.39 10.37 -14.74
CA VAL A 2 26.68 9.98 -15.39
C VAL A 2 27.92 10.54 -14.66
N ASP A 3 27.75 11.71 -14.03
CA ASP A 3 28.80 12.38 -13.27
C ASP A 3 29.34 11.51 -12.11
N LEU A 4 28.46 10.84 -11.34
CA LEU A 4 28.86 9.93 -10.25
C LEU A 4 29.54 8.64 -10.73
N LEU A 5 29.34 8.26 -12.00
CA LEU A 5 29.99 7.09 -12.58
C LEU A 5 31.45 7.38 -12.92
N THR A 6 31.72 8.58 -13.43
CA THR A 6 32.99 8.97 -14.07
C THR A 6 33.83 9.93 -13.24
N GLN A 7 33.28 10.45 -12.13
CA GLN A 7 34.04 11.23 -11.17
C GLN A 7 35.16 10.40 -10.53
N PRO A 8 36.26 11.03 -10.10
CA PRO A 8 37.34 10.36 -9.37
C PRO A 8 36.82 9.61 -8.14
N GLY A 9 37.14 8.32 -8.04
CA GLY A 9 36.61 7.41 -7.01
C GLY A 9 35.18 6.93 -7.25
N GLY A 10 34.62 7.22 -8.43
CA GLY A 10 33.30 6.82 -8.89
C GLY A 10 33.15 5.31 -9.09
N LEU A 11 32.01 4.90 -9.65
CA LEU A 11 31.76 3.47 -9.91
C LEU A 11 32.67 2.92 -11.01
N LEU A 12 32.97 3.70 -12.06
CA LEU A 12 33.89 3.26 -13.12
C LEU A 12 35.29 3.05 -12.55
N ASP A 13 35.82 4.03 -11.81
CA ASP A 13 37.12 3.93 -11.16
C ASP A 13 37.24 2.67 -10.28
N ARG A 14 36.19 2.31 -9.52
CA ARG A 14 36.19 1.11 -8.67
C ARG A 14 36.09 -0.20 -9.46
N LEU A 15 35.41 -0.19 -10.60
CA LEU A 15 35.30 -1.36 -11.47
C LEU A 15 36.62 -1.62 -12.20
N THR A 16 37.31 -0.56 -12.66
CA THR A 16 38.56 -0.62 -13.42
C THR A 16 39.82 -0.55 -12.56
N ALA A 17 39.69 -0.27 -11.26
CA ALA A 17 40.80 -0.34 -10.31
C ALA A 17 41.44 -1.73 -10.30
N GLU A 18 42.69 -1.79 -9.85
CA GLU A 18 43.43 -3.04 -9.70
C GLU A 18 42.71 -3.99 -8.72
N GLY A 19 42.47 -5.24 -9.14
CA GLY A 19 41.64 -6.20 -8.41
C GLY A 19 40.12 -5.93 -8.48
N GLY A 20 39.70 -4.89 -9.21
CA GLY A 20 38.32 -4.53 -9.47
C GLY A 20 37.54 -5.61 -10.22
N ALA A 21 36.22 -5.45 -10.29
CA ALA A 21 35.35 -6.44 -10.93
C ALA A 21 35.66 -6.61 -12.43
N MET A 22 36.07 -5.54 -13.12
CA MET A 22 36.45 -5.61 -14.53
C MET A 22 37.76 -6.39 -14.70
N GLN A 23 38.80 -6.04 -13.92
CA GLN A 23 40.06 -6.78 -13.92
C GLN A 23 39.85 -8.28 -13.64
N ARG A 24 39.00 -8.63 -12.66
CA ARG A 24 38.68 -10.03 -12.32
C ARG A 24 37.82 -10.75 -13.35
N ALA A 25 37.02 -10.03 -14.13
CA ALA A 25 36.25 -10.61 -15.21
C ALA A 25 37.13 -10.94 -16.43
N LEU A 26 38.10 -10.07 -16.73
CA LEU A 26 38.99 -10.17 -17.90
C LEU A 26 40.30 -10.92 -17.64
N GLN A 27 40.69 -11.15 -16.39
CA GLN A 27 41.86 -11.98 -16.08
C GLN A 27 41.66 -13.42 -16.61
N PRO A 28 42.76 -14.16 -16.90
CA PRO A 28 42.68 -15.54 -17.34
C PRO A 28 41.86 -16.43 -16.39
N GLY A 29 40.91 -17.19 -16.94
CA GLY A 29 39.96 -18.01 -16.19
C GLY A 29 38.85 -17.21 -15.48
N GLY A 30 38.78 -15.90 -15.74
CA GLY A 30 37.76 -14.99 -15.24
C GLY A 30 36.38 -15.20 -15.87
N LEU A 31 35.44 -14.33 -15.52
CA LEU A 31 34.05 -14.43 -16.01
C LEU A 31 33.95 -14.33 -17.53
N ALA A 32 34.73 -13.47 -18.17
CA ALA A 32 34.72 -13.33 -19.63
C ALA A 32 35.15 -14.64 -20.29
N ASP A 33 36.24 -15.24 -19.80
CA ASP A 33 36.73 -16.54 -20.29
C ASP A 33 35.70 -17.65 -20.06
N GLN A 34 35.02 -17.69 -18.91
CA GLN A 34 33.99 -18.71 -18.63
C GLN A 34 32.73 -18.55 -19.50
N LEU A 35 32.36 -17.31 -19.84
CA LEU A 35 31.22 -17.04 -20.71
C LEU A 35 31.51 -17.39 -22.17
N LEU A 36 32.75 -17.16 -22.61
CA LEU A 36 33.24 -17.35 -23.98
C LEU A 36 33.96 -18.70 -24.18
N ALA A 37 34.11 -19.51 -23.14
CA ALA A 37 34.66 -20.85 -23.23
C ALA A 37 33.84 -21.72 -24.17
N GLU A 38 34.47 -22.79 -24.65
CA GLU A 38 33.78 -23.88 -25.34
C GLU A 38 32.72 -24.49 -24.42
N ASP A 39 31.49 -24.64 -24.92
CA ASP A 39 30.28 -24.96 -24.14
C ASP A 39 29.91 -23.91 -23.07
N GLY A 40 30.46 -22.70 -23.19
CA GLY A 40 30.20 -21.56 -22.33
C GLY A 40 28.76 -21.06 -22.43
N LEU A 41 28.37 -20.19 -21.50
CA LEU A 41 26.98 -19.69 -21.46
C LEU A 41 26.59 -18.95 -22.74
N ILE A 42 27.51 -18.17 -23.33
CA ILE A 42 27.21 -17.43 -24.56
C ILE A 42 27.00 -18.40 -25.72
N GLU A 43 27.91 -19.37 -25.89
CA GLU A 43 27.78 -20.39 -26.93
C GLU A 43 26.49 -21.18 -26.78
N ARG A 44 26.15 -21.64 -25.57
CA ARG A 44 24.94 -22.44 -25.33
C ARG A 44 23.62 -21.67 -25.49
N VAL A 45 23.66 -20.35 -25.32
CA VAL A 45 22.50 -19.47 -25.58
C VAL A 45 22.34 -19.21 -27.08
N LEU A 46 23.47 -19.02 -27.78
CA LEU A 46 23.52 -18.64 -29.21
C LEU A 46 23.67 -19.84 -30.15
N SER A 47 23.80 -21.07 -29.62
CA SER A 47 23.93 -22.30 -30.40
C SER A 47 22.67 -22.52 -31.25
N GLU A 48 22.80 -23.36 -32.28
CA GLU A 48 21.64 -23.90 -32.99
C GLU A 48 20.70 -24.59 -31.99
N ASP A 49 19.39 -24.33 -32.10
CA ASP A 49 18.37 -24.74 -31.13
C ASP A 49 18.62 -24.23 -29.69
N GLY A 50 19.47 -23.21 -29.54
CA GLY A 50 19.78 -22.54 -28.29
C GLY A 50 18.62 -21.68 -27.77
N LEU A 51 18.82 -21.05 -26.61
CA LEU A 51 17.79 -20.21 -26.00
C LEU A 51 17.43 -19.00 -26.88
N ALA A 52 18.43 -18.31 -27.44
CA ALA A 52 18.18 -17.16 -28.30
C ALA A 52 17.40 -17.57 -29.55
N ASP A 53 17.79 -18.69 -30.17
CA ASP A 53 17.14 -19.22 -31.36
C ASP A 53 15.67 -19.58 -31.08
N ARG A 54 15.36 -20.31 -30.00
CA ARG A 54 13.98 -20.66 -29.63
C ARG A 54 13.10 -19.45 -29.27
N LEU A 55 13.70 -18.41 -28.68
CA LEU A 55 12.97 -17.20 -28.30
C LEU A 55 12.62 -16.36 -29.54
N LEU A 56 13.54 -16.29 -30.50
CA LEU A 56 13.46 -15.48 -31.72
C LEU A 56 12.90 -16.22 -32.94
N ALA A 57 12.79 -17.54 -32.86
CA ALA A 57 12.18 -18.38 -33.90
C ALA A 57 10.75 -17.91 -34.21
N GLU A 58 10.29 -18.22 -35.41
CA GLU A 58 8.92 -17.93 -35.84
C GLU A 58 7.91 -18.70 -34.97
N GLY A 59 6.91 -18.00 -34.40
CA GLY A 59 6.04 -18.55 -33.36
C GLY A 59 6.75 -18.79 -32.02
N GLY A 60 7.97 -18.29 -31.84
CA GLY A 60 8.74 -18.29 -30.60
C GLY A 60 8.10 -17.42 -29.52
N LEU A 61 8.75 -17.32 -28.35
CA LEU A 61 8.19 -16.58 -27.23
C LEU A 61 8.09 -15.09 -27.51
N ILE A 62 9.13 -14.50 -28.13
CA ILE A 62 9.15 -13.07 -28.45
C ILE A 62 8.01 -12.77 -29.41
N ASP A 63 7.90 -13.54 -30.50
CA ASP A 63 6.84 -13.40 -31.50
C ASP A 63 5.44 -13.50 -30.88
N LYS A 64 5.18 -14.49 -30.02
CA LYS A 64 3.89 -14.64 -29.32
C LYS A 64 3.56 -13.48 -28.38
N ILE A 65 4.56 -12.97 -27.67
CA ILE A 65 4.38 -11.90 -26.69
C ILE A 65 4.19 -10.55 -27.39
N THR A 66 4.86 -10.33 -28.52
CA THR A 66 4.76 -9.13 -29.36
C THR A 66 3.72 -9.23 -30.47
N ALA A 67 3.01 -10.36 -30.58
CA ALA A 67 1.98 -10.56 -31.57
C ALA A 67 0.89 -9.50 -31.44
N LYS A 68 0.22 -9.21 -32.54
CA LYS A 68 -0.97 -8.35 -32.55
C LYS A 68 -2.06 -8.97 -31.68
N ASP A 69 -2.71 -8.13 -30.87
CA ASP A 69 -3.66 -8.53 -29.83
C ASP A 69 -3.03 -9.46 -28.77
N GLY A 70 -1.70 -9.49 -28.71
CA GLY A 70 -0.92 -10.32 -27.82
C GLY A 70 -0.84 -9.78 -26.39
N PRO A 71 -0.17 -10.51 -25.49
CA PRO A 71 -0.08 -10.15 -24.08
C PRO A 71 0.53 -8.76 -23.83
N LEU A 72 1.52 -8.33 -24.61
CA LEU A 72 2.10 -6.99 -24.43
C LEU A 72 1.13 -5.87 -24.83
N GLU A 73 0.35 -6.07 -25.90
CA GLU A 73 -0.65 -5.08 -26.32
C GLU A 73 -1.76 -4.97 -25.27
N GLN A 74 -2.22 -6.11 -24.73
CA GLN A 74 -3.18 -6.12 -23.63
C GLN A 74 -2.65 -5.40 -22.38
N LEU A 75 -1.37 -5.57 -22.04
CA LEU A 75 -0.75 -4.86 -20.92
C LEU A 75 -0.63 -3.35 -21.21
N ALA A 76 -0.32 -2.98 -22.45
CA ALA A 76 -0.27 -1.58 -22.87
C ALA A 76 -1.67 -0.93 -22.78
N ASP A 77 -2.71 -1.63 -23.20
CA ASP A 77 -4.09 -1.19 -23.08
C ASP A 77 -4.51 -1.00 -21.62
N VAL A 78 -4.17 -1.96 -20.75
CA VAL A 78 -4.41 -1.82 -19.31
C VAL A 78 -3.66 -0.60 -18.76
N ALA A 79 -2.41 -0.40 -19.15
CA ALA A 79 -1.64 0.77 -18.73
C ALA A 79 -2.30 2.09 -19.20
N ASP A 80 -2.82 2.14 -20.43
CA ASP A 80 -3.53 3.31 -20.96
C ASP A 80 -4.85 3.55 -20.21
N THR A 81 -5.63 2.50 -19.92
CA THR A 81 -6.86 2.63 -19.13
C THR A 81 -6.58 3.15 -17.72
N LEU A 82 -5.51 2.66 -17.07
CA LEU A 82 -5.08 3.16 -15.76
C LEU A 82 -4.62 4.60 -15.84
N ALA A 83 -3.85 4.98 -16.88
CA ALA A 83 -3.42 6.36 -17.06
C ALA A 83 -4.61 7.32 -17.23
N ARG A 84 -5.71 6.86 -17.86
CA ARG A 84 -6.96 7.63 -17.99
C ARG A 84 -7.74 7.77 -16.68
N LEU A 85 -7.47 6.94 -15.68
CA LEU A 85 -8.10 7.08 -14.36
C LEU A 85 -7.41 8.14 -13.49
N THR A 86 -6.15 8.49 -13.77
CA THR A 86 -5.40 9.50 -13.01
C THR A 86 -6.14 10.83 -12.87
N PRO A 87 -6.66 11.46 -13.95
CA PRO A 87 -7.42 12.71 -13.82
C PRO A 87 -8.73 12.53 -13.06
N GLY A 88 -9.34 11.33 -13.16
CA GLY A 88 -10.54 10.99 -12.40
C GLY A 88 -10.28 10.96 -10.89
N MET A 89 -9.12 10.46 -10.47
CA MET A 89 -8.71 10.48 -9.06
C MET A 89 -8.42 11.91 -8.57
N GLU A 90 -7.77 12.74 -9.38
CA GLU A 90 -7.56 14.16 -9.07
C GLU A 90 -8.90 14.92 -8.94
N ALA A 91 -9.88 14.60 -9.78
CA ALA A 91 -11.22 15.16 -9.71
C ALA A 91 -12.01 14.73 -8.45
N LEU A 92 -11.56 13.71 -7.70
CA LEU A 92 -12.17 13.32 -6.44
C LEU A 92 -11.67 14.15 -5.24
N GLU A 93 -10.54 14.87 -5.36
CA GLU A 93 -10.02 15.69 -4.27
C GLU A 93 -11.05 16.72 -3.74
N PRO A 94 -11.76 17.49 -4.57
CA PRO A 94 -12.76 18.44 -4.10
C PRO A 94 -13.95 17.74 -3.43
N ALA A 95 -14.37 16.58 -3.97
CA ALA A 95 -15.46 15.80 -3.40
C ALA A 95 -15.10 15.30 -1.99
N ILE A 96 -13.88 14.78 -1.81
CA ILE A 96 -13.38 14.35 -0.50
C ILE A 96 -13.30 15.52 0.47
N ALA A 97 -12.83 16.69 0.03
CA ALA A 97 -12.80 17.90 0.86
C ALA A 97 -14.20 18.31 1.34
N THR A 98 -15.19 18.33 0.44
CA THR A 98 -16.58 18.67 0.82
C THR A 98 -17.21 17.66 1.78
N LEU A 99 -16.89 16.37 1.64
CA LEU A 99 -17.34 15.34 2.58
C LEU A 99 -16.70 15.54 3.96
N GLN A 100 -15.41 15.88 4.00
CA GLN A 100 -14.73 16.19 5.25
C GLN A 100 -15.38 17.38 5.97
N ASP A 101 -15.68 18.47 5.25
CA ASP A 101 -16.36 19.64 5.81
C ASP A 101 -17.75 19.30 6.33
N ALA A 102 -18.52 18.50 5.58
CA ALA A 102 -19.84 18.05 5.99
C ALA A 102 -19.79 17.17 7.25
N VAL A 103 -18.80 16.27 7.37
CA VAL A 103 -18.60 15.44 8.56
C VAL A 103 -18.23 16.30 9.77
N ILE A 104 -17.35 17.29 9.61
CA ILE A 104 -17.00 18.24 10.67
C ILE A 104 -18.25 18.99 11.15
N ALA A 105 -19.05 19.50 10.22
CA ALA A 105 -20.31 20.18 10.53
C ALA A 105 -21.29 19.26 11.28
N LEU A 106 -21.40 18.00 10.86
CA LEU A 106 -22.25 17.01 11.54
C LEU A 106 -21.76 16.73 12.97
N THR A 107 -20.44 16.57 13.18
CA THR A 107 -19.88 16.39 14.52
C THR A 107 -20.20 17.56 15.44
N MET A 108 -20.16 18.80 14.93
CA MET A 108 -20.54 19.99 15.70
C MET A 108 -22.02 19.99 16.13
N VAL A 109 -22.92 19.39 15.35
CA VAL A 109 -24.36 19.29 15.68
C VAL A 109 -24.66 18.10 16.59
N VAL A 110 -24.00 16.96 16.37
CA VAL A 110 -24.26 15.71 17.11
C VAL A 110 -23.73 15.80 18.55
N ASN A 111 -22.61 16.48 18.80
CA ASN A 111 -22.04 16.62 20.15
C ASN A 111 -23.02 17.29 21.15
N PRO A 112 -23.64 18.44 20.85
CA PRO A 112 -24.69 19.03 21.67
C PRO A 112 -25.89 18.11 21.86
N LEU A 113 -26.33 17.40 20.82
CA LEU A 113 -27.48 16.49 20.91
C LEU A 113 -27.19 15.27 21.79
N SER A 114 -25.96 14.74 21.75
CA SER A 114 -25.50 13.67 22.65
C SER A 114 -25.54 14.12 24.12
N SER A 115 -25.05 15.34 24.40
CA SER A 115 -25.10 15.97 25.72
C SER A 115 -26.54 16.19 26.25
N ILE A 116 -27.47 16.58 25.36
CA ILE A 116 -28.88 16.75 25.73
C ILE A 116 -29.52 15.38 26.01
N ALA A 117 -29.26 14.37 25.18
CA ALA A 117 -29.78 13.02 25.36
C ALA A 117 -29.32 12.38 26.69
N GLU A 118 -28.06 12.56 27.09
CA GLU A 118 -27.53 12.11 28.38
C GLU A 118 -28.17 12.81 29.59
N ARG A 119 -28.68 14.02 29.39
CA ARG A 119 -29.33 14.84 30.43
C ARG A 119 -30.83 14.61 30.54
N ILE A 120 -31.46 13.86 29.64
CA ILE A 120 -32.88 13.49 29.76
C ILE A 120 -33.00 12.49 30.93
N PRO A 121 -33.63 12.88 32.07
CA PRO A 121 -33.88 11.93 33.14
C PRO A 121 -34.96 10.97 32.65
N LEU A 122 -34.60 9.69 32.45
CA LEU A 122 -35.57 8.62 32.19
C LEU A 122 -36.57 8.55 33.36
N PRO A 123 -37.86 8.83 33.15
CA PRO A 123 -38.86 8.66 34.19
C PRO A 123 -39.13 7.17 34.32
N GLY A 124 -38.54 6.51 35.32
CA GLY A 124 -38.91 5.12 35.60
C GLY A 124 -38.01 4.29 36.51
N ARG A 125 -36.74 4.64 36.76
CA ARG A 125 -35.93 3.89 37.74
C ARG A 125 -35.98 4.56 39.10
N ARG A 126 -37.07 4.28 39.81
CA ARG A 126 -37.18 4.54 41.26
C ARG A 126 -36.00 3.85 41.98
N PRO A 127 -35.15 4.59 42.70
CA PRO A 127 -34.22 3.97 43.63
C PRO A 127 -35.04 3.37 44.78
N ALA A 128 -34.90 2.07 45.02
CA ALA A 128 -35.47 1.40 46.19
C ALA A 128 -34.77 1.93 47.46
N ARG A 129 -35.23 3.06 47.99
CA ARG A 129 -34.78 3.59 49.29
C ARG A 129 -35.73 3.12 50.39
N ARG A 130 -35.26 2.07 51.07
CA ARG A 130 -35.34 1.76 52.51
C ARG A 130 -36.55 2.35 53.26
N SER A 131 -37.48 1.48 53.62
CA SER A 131 -38.47 1.71 54.66
C SER A 131 -37.82 1.71 56.04
N SER A 132 -37.84 2.84 56.75
CA SER A 132 -37.73 2.87 58.21
C SER A 132 -39.02 3.44 58.79
N SER A 133 -39.93 2.56 59.19
CA SER A 133 -41.17 2.92 59.88
C SER A 133 -40.86 3.36 61.31
N ARG A 134 -40.90 4.68 61.53
CA ARG A 134 -40.85 5.30 62.85
C ARG A 134 -42.22 5.16 63.52
N SER A 135 -42.26 4.47 64.66
CA SER A 135 -43.44 4.26 65.51
C SER A 135 -43.92 5.56 66.14
N VAL A 136 -45.24 5.80 66.12
CA VAL A 136 -45.92 6.77 66.99
C VAL A 136 -47.16 6.10 67.58
N ARG A 137 -47.23 5.97 68.90
CA ARG A 137 -48.47 5.62 69.62
C ARG A 137 -48.82 6.78 70.55
N SER A 138 -50.03 7.28 70.36
CA SER A 138 -50.58 8.55 70.82
C SER A 138 -50.89 8.59 72.31
N GLN A 139 -50.69 9.77 72.90
CA GLN A 139 -51.28 10.21 74.18
C GLN A 139 -52.80 10.29 74.06
N ARG A 140 -53.52 9.76 75.05
CA ARG A 140 -54.88 10.18 75.40
C ARG A 140 -54.87 10.67 76.83
N VAL A 141 -55.27 11.94 76.98
CA VAL A 141 -55.68 12.58 78.22
C VAL A 141 -57.15 12.24 78.43
N VAL A 142 -57.50 11.74 79.61
CA VAL A 142 -58.88 11.82 80.14
C VAL A 142 -58.75 12.08 81.65
N ASP A 143 -59.22 13.26 82.07
CA ASP A 143 -59.46 13.66 83.46
C ASP A 143 -60.68 12.94 84.04
N SER A 144 -60.61 12.63 85.35
CA SER A 144 -61.67 12.48 86.39
C SER A 144 -60.99 11.78 87.58
N GLU A 145 -60.94 12.25 88.83
CA GLU A 145 -61.78 13.16 89.62
C GLU A 145 -60.95 14.10 90.50
#